data_AF-D6X620-F1
#
_entry.id   AF-D6X620-F1
#
_cell.length_a   1.000
_cell.length_b   1.000
_cell.length_c   1.000
_cell.angle_alpha   90.00
_cell.angle_beta   90.00
_cell.angle_gamma   90.00
#
_symmetry.space_group_name_H-M   'P 1'
#
loop_
_entity.id
_entity.type
_entity.pdbx_description
1 polymer ?
#
loop_
_entity_poly.entity_id
_entity_poly.type
_entity_poly.pdbx_seq_one_letter_code
_entity_poly.pdbx_strand_id
1 'polypeptide(L)'
;MPGIDECLLQAMVVPGARGAAIVDWTSGLALGSVGETPGGDHEATAAETAELARMAAEYPTFAPDEEAAPDGAKGLPVEDLIVTTRTGYHVVRFVETTFDSSVFLHLWLDRETGNLALARLRLADLAERLVLG
;
A
#
# COMPACT_ATOMS: atom_id res chain seq x y z
N MET A 1 -13.17 13.46 -4.35
CA MET A 1 -12.19 12.49 -3.81
C MET A 1 -12.79 11.10 -4.04
N PRO A 2 -12.02 10.17 -4.62
CA PRO A 2 -12.52 8.83 -4.94
C PRO A 2 -12.77 8.00 -3.68
N GLY A 3 -13.82 7.18 -3.70
CA GLY A 3 -14.01 6.11 -2.71
C GLY A 3 -13.10 4.91 -2.99
N ILE A 4 -13.17 3.87 -2.14
CA ILE A 4 -12.33 2.66 -2.22
C ILE A 4 -12.35 2.04 -3.63
N ASP A 5 -13.52 1.76 -4.19
CA ASP A 5 -13.64 1.09 -5.48
C ASP A 5 -13.02 1.90 -6.64
N GLU A 6 -13.26 3.21 -6.65
CA GLU A 6 -12.69 4.09 -7.68
C GLU A 6 -11.17 4.17 -7.57
N CYS A 7 -10.63 4.25 -6.34
CA CYS A 7 -9.20 4.24 -6.08
C CYS A 7 -8.54 2.95 -6.61
N LEU A 8 -9.13 1.79 -6.29
CA LEU A 8 -8.65 0.48 -6.74
C LEU A 8 -8.68 0.35 -8.27
N LEU A 9 -9.75 0.80 -8.91
CA LEU A 9 -9.84 0.80 -10.38
C LEU A 9 -8.78 1.72 -11.02
N GLN A 10 -8.48 2.87 -10.42
CA GLN A 10 -7.40 3.75 -10.90
C GLN A 10 -6.02 3.12 -10.71
N ALA A 11 -5.78 2.40 -9.61
CA ALA A 11 -4.53 1.68 -9.40
C ALA A 11 -4.29 0.61 -10.48
N MET A 12 -5.35 -0.06 -10.94
CA MET A 12 -5.29 -1.05 -12.02
C MET A 12 -4.96 -0.48 -13.41
N VAL A 13 -4.97 0.85 -13.59
CA VAL A 13 -4.55 1.50 -14.84
C VAL A 13 -3.03 1.48 -15.02
N VAL A 14 -2.27 1.20 -13.95
CA VAL A 14 -0.81 1.05 -14.02
C VAL A 14 -0.45 -0.11 -14.96
N PRO A 15 0.45 0.10 -15.96
CA PRO A 15 0.89 -0.97 -16.86
C PRO A 15 1.45 -2.16 -16.07
N GLY A 16 0.96 -3.36 -16.37
CA GLY A 16 1.33 -4.60 -15.69
C GLY A 16 0.67 -4.82 -14.33
N ALA A 17 -0.30 -3.98 -13.91
CA ALA A 17 -1.07 -4.24 -12.70
C ALA A 17 -1.85 -5.55 -12.82
N ARG A 18 -1.69 -6.43 -11.82
CA ARG A 18 -2.38 -7.73 -11.75
C ARG A 18 -3.54 -7.69 -10.78
N GLY A 19 -3.36 -7.02 -9.65
CA GLY A 19 -4.41 -6.75 -8.68
C GLY A 19 -4.01 -5.69 -7.68
N ALA A 20 -5.01 -5.15 -6.99
CA ALA A 20 -4.83 -4.14 -5.97
C ALA A 20 -5.79 -4.38 -4.80
N ALA A 21 -5.39 -3.94 -3.60
CA ALA A 21 -6.22 -4.00 -2.41
C ALA A 21 -5.98 -2.80 -1.50
N ILE A 22 -7.01 -2.39 -0.76
CA ILE A 22 -6.87 -1.49 0.40
C ILE A 22 -7.03 -2.36 1.63
N VAL A 23 -6.08 -2.28 2.55
CA VAL A 23 -5.99 -3.17 3.71
C VAL A 23 -5.71 -2.37 4.96
N ASP A 24 -6.38 -2.71 6.05
CA ASP A 24 -6.04 -2.23 7.39
C ASP A 24 -4.88 -3.06 7.96
N TRP A 25 -3.71 -2.45 8.16
CA TRP A 25 -2.50 -3.15 8.64
C TRP A 25 -2.52 -3.47 10.14
N THR A 26 -3.45 -2.92 10.91
CA THR A 26 -3.65 -3.30 12.31
C THR A 26 -4.48 -4.57 12.42
N SER A 27 -5.59 -4.68 11.68
CA SER A 27 -6.49 -5.84 11.73
C SER A 27 -6.18 -6.95 10.72
N GLY A 28 -5.50 -6.62 9.62
CA GLY A 28 -5.26 -7.51 8.49
C GLY A 28 -6.46 -7.64 7.53
N LEU A 29 -7.51 -6.84 7.72
CA LEU A 29 -8.73 -6.92 6.92
C LEU A 29 -8.58 -6.20 5.58
N ALA A 30 -8.97 -6.87 4.49
CA ALA A 30 -9.16 -6.21 3.21
C ALA A 30 -10.44 -5.35 3.23
N LEU A 31 -10.29 -4.04 3.05
CA LEU A 31 -11.41 -3.10 2.92
C LEU A 31 -11.99 -3.11 1.50
N GLY A 32 -11.17 -3.50 0.52
CA GLY A 32 -11.58 -3.72 -0.86
C GLY A 32 -10.44 -4.33 -1.68
N SER A 33 -10.78 -5.07 -2.73
CA SER A 33 -9.83 -5.70 -3.63
C SER A 33 -10.34 -5.76 -5.08
N VAL A 34 -9.41 -5.78 -6.04
CA VAL A 34 -9.70 -5.90 -7.46
C VAL A 34 -8.59 -6.67 -8.18
N GLY A 35 -8.95 -7.38 -9.26
CA GLY A 35 -8.00 -8.12 -10.09
C GLY A 35 -7.62 -9.48 -9.50
N GLU A 36 -6.44 -9.96 -9.89
CA GLU A 36 -5.86 -11.21 -9.40
C GLU A 36 -5.13 -11.00 -8.06
N THR A 37 -4.93 -12.07 -7.30
CA THR A 37 -4.09 -12.04 -6.11
C THR A 37 -3.10 -13.20 -6.11
N PRO A 38 -1.88 -13.01 -5.56
CA PRO A 38 -0.96 -14.11 -5.30
C PRO A 38 -1.66 -15.24 -4.53
N GLY A 39 -1.50 -16.49 -4.97
CA GLY A 39 -2.10 -17.65 -4.32
C GLY A 39 -3.63 -17.79 -4.47
N GLY A 40 -4.32 -16.81 -5.06
CA GLY A 40 -5.76 -16.87 -5.33
C GLY A 40 -6.68 -16.61 -4.13
N ASP A 41 -6.12 -16.19 -2.98
CA ASP A 41 -6.87 -15.80 -1.78
C ASP A 41 -6.52 -14.36 -1.37
N HIS A 42 -7.50 -13.46 -1.51
CA HIS A 42 -7.33 -12.03 -1.21
C HIS A 42 -7.22 -11.77 0.29
N GLU A 43 -7.94 -12.53 1.12
CA GLU A 43 -7.91 -12.34 2.57
C GLU A 43 -6.57 -12.81 3.14
N ALA A 44 -6.07 -13.94 2.66
CA ALA A 44 -4.73 -14.41 3.03
C ALA A 44 -3.65 -13.40 2.61
N THR A 45 -3.73 -12.89 1.38
CA THR A 45 -2.78 -11.87 0.88
C THR A 45 -2.84 -10.59 1.71
N ALA A 46 -4.03 -10.12 2.08
CA ALA A 46 -4.21 -8.94 2.92
C ALA A 46 -3.60 -9.14 4.31
N ALA A 47 -3.88 -10.25 4.97
CA ALA A 47 -3.33 -10.56 6.29
C ALA A 47 -1.79 -10.64 6.28
N GLU A 48 -1.21 -11.30 5.28
CA GLU A 48 0.24 -11.44 5.14
C GLU A 48 0.93 -10.10 4.84
N THR A 49 0.36 -9.30 3.94
CA THR A 49 0.92 -7.98 3.60
C THR A 49 0.76 -6.98 4.75
N ALA A 50 -0.32 -7.10 5.55
CA ALA A 50 -0.52 -6.32 6.77
C ALA A 50 0.54 -6.58 7.82
N GLU A 51 0.96 -7.82 8.03
CA GLU A 51 2.04 -8.14 8.97
C GLU A 51 3.35 -7.46 8.55
N LEU A 52 3.69 -7.52 7.25
CA LEU A 52 4.87 -6.86 6.72
C LEU A 52 4.81 -5.32 6.88
N ALA A 53 3.65 -4.73 6.59
CA ALA A 53 3.43 -3.30 6.75
C ALA A 53 3.57 -2.89 8.23
N ARG A 54 2.98 -3.65 9.16
CA ARG A 54 3.09 -3.40 10.61
C ARG A 54 4.54 -3.45 11.08
N MET A 55 5.31 -4.47 10.67
CA MET A 55 6.73 -4.57 11.03
C MET A 55 7.52 -3.34 10.55
N ALA A 56 7.26 -2.85 9.34
CA ALA A 56 7.95 -1.65 8.86
C ALA A 56 7.51 -0.37 9.58
N ALA A 57 6.22 -0.27 9.92
CA ALA A 57 5.68 0.90 10.63
C ALA A 57 6.11 0.97 12.11
N GLU A 58 6.33 -0.17 12.77
CA GLU A 58 6.58 -0.22 14.22
C GLU A 58 8.06 -0.44 14.58
N TYR A 59 8.88 -0.99 13.70
CA TYR A 59 10.26 -1.32 14.07
C TYR A 59 11.17 -0.08 13.99
N PRO A 60 11.93 0.25 15.05
CA PRO A 60 12.75 1.47 15.10
C PRO A 60 13.79 1.61 13.97
N THR A 61 14.16 0.49 13.33
CA THR A 61 15.05 0.48 12.15
C THR A 61 14.50 1.30 10.99
N PHE A 62 13.17 1.27 10.81
CA PHE A 62 12.47 1.94 9.71
C PHE A 62 11.59 3.09 10.21
N ALA A 63 11.19 3.02 11.48
CA ALA A 63 10.41 4.01 12.21
C ALA A 63 11.18 4.62 13.38
N PRO A 64 12.25 5.42 13.12
CA PRO A 64 12.99 6.06 14.18
C PRO A 64 12.11 7.05 14.94
N ASP A 65 12.35 7.21 16.25
CA ASP A 65 11.58 8.10 17.12
C ASP A 65 11.47 9.51 16.53
N GLU A 66 10.30 10.13 16.69
CA GLU A 66 9.96 11.46 16.13
C GLU A 66 10.97 12.55 16.50
N GLU A 67 11.70 12.40 17.62
CA GLU A 67 12.76 13.33 18.04
C GLU A 67 13.97 13.37 17.09
N ALA A 68 14.15 12.36 16.24
CA ALA A 68 15.22 12.27 15.25
C ALA A 68 14.82 12.77 13.86
N ALA A 69 13.53 13.06 13.62
CA ALA A 69 13.05 13.56 12.34
C ALA A 69 13.42 15.04 12.18
N PRO A 70 14.16 15.45 11.14
CA PRO A 70 14.38 16.86 10.86
C PRO A 70 13.02 17.53 10.59
N ASP A 71 12.78 18.66 11.26
CA ASP A 71 11.64 19.57 11.04
C ASP A 71 10.23 19.12 11.49
N GLY A 72 10.11 18.33 12.57
CA GLY A 72 8.79 18.07 13.17
C GLY A 72 7.78 17.50 12.16
N ALA A 73 8.30 16.72 11.21
CA ALA A 73 7.56 16.09 10.14
C ALA A 73 6.53 15.16 10.76
N LYS A 74 5.26 15.57 10.68
CA LYS A 74 4.11 14.75 11.05
C LYS A 74 3.81 13.83 9.89
N GLY A 75 3.71 12.54 10.13
CA GLY A 75 3.42 11.54 9.10
C GLY A 75 3.81 10.14 9.53
N LEU A 76 3.51 9.15 8.70
CA LEU A 76 4.00 7.80 8.93
C LEU A 76 5.50 7.75 8.60
N PRO A 77 6.33 7.12 9.44
CA PRO A 77 7.78 7.15 9.26
C PRO A 77 8.24 6.37 8.03
N VAL A 78 7.41 5.43 7.55
CA VAL A 78 7.61 4.69 6.31
C VAL A 78 6.55 5.11 5.31
N GLU A 79 7.00 5.56 4.16
CA GLU A 79 6.16 6.00 3.05
C GLU A 79 5.63 4.82 2.21
N ASP A 80 6.53 3.98 1.71
CA ASP A 80 6.19 2.80 0.91
C ASP A 80 7.13 1.61 1.18
N LEU A 81 6.63 0.40 0.91
CA LEU A 81 7.43 -0.82 0.85
C LEU A 81 7.35 -1.42 -0.54
N ILE A 82 8.47 -1.99 -1.00
CA ILE A 82 8.53 -2.71 -2.27
C ILE A 82 9.17 -4.08 -2.04
N VAL A 83 8.40 -5.14 -2.27
CA VAL A 83 8.91 -6.51 -2.30
C VAL A 83 9.07 -6.94 -3.75
N THR A 84 10.31 -7.19 -4.15
CA THR A 84 10.60 -7.77 -5.47
C THR A 84 10.64 -9.28 -5.37
N THR A 85 9.83 -9.96 -6.19
CA THR A 85 9.85 -11.41 -6.32
C THR A 85 10.41 -11.80 -7.70
N ARG A 86 10.49 -13.10 -7.97
CA ARG A 86 10.92 -13.58 -9.29
C ARG A 86 9.98 -13.14 -10.41
N THR A 87 8.68 -13.03 -10.10
CA THR A 87 7.59 -12.86 -11.08
C THR A 87 6.87 -11.52 -10.99
N GLY A 88 7.13 -10.71 -9.96
CA GLY A 88 6.48 -9.42 -9.82
C GLY A 88 7.04 -8.53 -8.73
N TYR A 89 6.35 -7.42 -8.51
CA TYR A 89 6.57 -6.49 -7.43
C TYR A 89 5.30 -6.40 -6.59
N HIS A 90 5.45 -6.36 -5.27
CA HIS A 90 4.38 -5.97 -4.36
C HIS A 90 4.74 -4.58 -3.86
N VAL A 91 3.91 -3.60 -4.18
CA VAL A 91 4.09 -2.22 -3.74
C VAL A 91 3.03 -1.94 -2.69
N VAL A 92 3.46 -1.53 -1.50
CA VAL A 92 2.60 -1.12 -0.39
C VAL A 92 2.82 0.36 -0.17
N ARG A 93 1.76 1.17 -0.31
CA ARG A 93 1.80 2.62 -0.03
C ARG A 93 0.91 2.90 1.17
N PHE A 94 1.49 3.43 2.24
CA PHE A 94 0.69 3.85 3.37
C PHE A 94 -0.19 5.04 3.00
N VAL A 95 -1.38 5.10 3.59
CA VAL A 95 -2.32 6.19 3.41
C VAL A 95 -2.30 7.05 4.66
N GLU A 96 -1.83 8.28 4.53
CA GLU A 96 -1.97 9.26 5.60
C GLU A 96 -3.39 9.80 5.58
N THR A 97 -4.14 9.58 6.66
CA THR A 97 -5.47 10.20 6.81
C THR A 97 -5.49 11.12 8.01
N THR A 98 -6.40 12.10 8.00
CA THR A 98 -6.62 13.00 9.15
C THR A 98 -7.21 12.32 10.37
N PHE A 99 -7.80 11.14 10.19
CA PHE A 99 -8.15 10.22 11.27
C PHE A 99 -6.98 9.25 11.46
N ASP A 100 -6.80 8.67 12.64
CA ASP A 100 -5.75 7.65 12.89
C ASP A 100 -6.10 6.34 12.16
N SER A 101 -6.18 6.37 10.83
CA SER A 101 -6.47 5.20 10.00
C SER A 101 -5.17 4.45 9.72
N SER A 102 -5.20 3.17 10.01
CA SER A 102 -4.12 2.23 9.81
C SER A 102 -4.27 1.49 8.48
N VAL A 103 -4.40 2.19 7.34
CA VAL A 103 -4.57 1.53 6.04
C VAL A 103 -3.39 1.75 5.08
N PHE A 104 -3.22 0.81 4.15
CA PHE A 104 -2.35 0.96 3.00
C PHE A 104 -3.05 0.52 1.71
N LEU A 105 -2.53 1.01 0.59
CA LEU A 105 -2.83 0.54 -0.75
C LEU A 105 -1.75 -0.45 -1.20
N HIS A 106 -2.14 -1.67 -1.51
CA HIS A 106 -1.27 -2.70 -2.08
C HIS A 106 -1.55 -2.86 -3.57
N LEU A 107 -0.48 -2.92 -4.35
CA LEU A 107 -0.50 -3.23 -5.78
C LEU A 107 0.42 -4.42 -6.05
N TRP A 108 -0.12 -5.45 -6.70
CA TRP A 108 0.67 -6.51 -7.29
C TRP A 108 0.91 -6.22 -8.77
N LEU A 109 2.19 -6.09 -9.12
CA LEU A 109 2.66 -5.67 -10.43
C LEU A 109 3.46 -6.81 -11.08
N ASP A 110 3.15 -7.11 -12.33
CA ASP A 110 3.89 -8.07 -13.13
C ASP A 110 5.34 -7.59 -13.39
N ARG A 111 6.31 -8.50 -13.42
CA ARG A 111 7.72 -8.12 -13.54
C ARG A 111 8.15 -7.71 -14.94
N GLU A 112 7.55 -8.32 -15.96
CA GLU A 112 7.97 -8.13 -17.34
C GLU A 112 7.24 -6.95 -17.98
N THR A 113 5.97 -6.80 -17.65
CA THR A 113 5.09 -5.78 -18.23
C THR A 113 4.88 -4.57 -17.31
N GLY A 114 5.30 -4.70 -16.04
CA GLY A 114 5.13 -3.68 -15.01
C GLY A 114 6.00 -2.44 -15.17
N ASN A 115 5.42 -1.27 -14.89
CA ASN A 115 6.19 -0.04 -14.72
C ASN A 115 6.25 0.36 -13.24
N LEU A 116 7.26 -0.13 -12.52
CA LEU A 116 7.42 0.11 -11.08
C LEU A 116 7.56 1.61 -10.74
N ALA A 117 8.28 2.37 -11.55
CA ALA A 117 8.46 3.81 -11.31
C ALA A 117 7.11 4.55 -11.39
N LEU A 118 6.31 4.26 -12.42
CA LEU A 118 4.98 4.82 -12.56
C LEU A 118 4.04 4.31 -11.46
N ALA A 119 4.13 3.04 -11.07
CA ALA A 119 3.35 2.48 -9.98
C ALA A 119 3.51 3.29 -8.70
N ARG A 120 4.75 3.54 -8.27
CA ARG A 120 5.02 4.33 -7.05
C ARG A 120 4.40 5.73 -7.11
N LEU A 121 4.61 6.45 -8.22
CA LEU A 121 4.05 7.78 -8.42
C LEU A 121 2.53 7.79 -8.39
N ARG A 122 1.89 6.78 -9.00
CA ARG A 122 0.43 6.67 -9.04
C ARG A 122 -0.15 6.30 -7.68
N LEU A 123 0.46 5.36 -6.96
CA LEU A 123 -0.03 4.98 -5.64
C LEU A 123 0.11 6.12 -4.63
N ALA A 124 1.17 6.93 -4.73
CA ALA A 124 1.31 8.14 -3.92
C ALA A 124 0.17 9.15 -4.17
N ASP A 125 -0.12 9.48 -5.42
CA ASP A 125 -1.24 10.37 -5.79
C ASP A 125 -2.60 9.81 -5.32
N LEU A 126 -2.80 8.50 -5.47
CA LEU A 126 -4.04 7.86 -5.03
C LEU A 126 -4.21 7.86 -3.51
N ALA A 127 -3.13 7.62 -2.77
CA ALA A 127 -3.13 7.65 -1.30
C ALA A 127 -3.50 9.04 -0.77
N GLU A 128 -2.93 10.11 -1.33
CA GLU A 128 -3.24 11.49 -0.92
C GLU A 128 -4.71 11.88 -1.18
N ARG A 129 -5.33 11.26 -2.19
CA ARG A 129 -6.69 11.60 -2.63
C ARG A 129 -7.77 10.72 -2.02
N LEU A 130 -7.38 9.60 -1.41
CA LEU A 130 -8.30 8.61 -0.87
C LEU A 130 -9.06 9.19 0.33
N VAL A 131 -10.38 9.05 0.33
CA VAL A 131 -11.23 9.36 1.48
C VAL A 131 -11.79 8.05 2.01
N LEU A 132 -11.52 7.78 3.27
CA LEU A 132 -12.22 6.77 4.04
C LEU A 132 -13.42 7.48 4.68
N GLY A 133 -14.62 7.17 4.17
CA GLY A 133 -15.89 7.76 4.62
C GLY A 133 -16.43 7.11 5.89
#